data_AF-A0A401QGN8-F1
#
_entry.id   AF-A0A401QGN8-F1
#
_cell.length_a   1.000
_cell.length_b   1.000
_cell.length_c   1.000
_cell.angle_alpha   90.00
_cell.angle_beta   90.00
_cell.angle_gamma   90.00
#
_symmetry.space_group_name_H-M   'P 1'
#
loop_
_entity.id
_entity.type
_entity.pdbx_description
1 polymer ?
#
loop_
_entity_poly.entity_id
_entity_poly.type
_entity_poly.pdbx_seq_one_letter_code
_entity_poly.pdbx_strand_id
1 'polypeptide(L)'
;AKPFVELNSRQLSRIYPAGLRTDSSNYSPIDMWNTGCQIVALNFQTPGQERDLNQGKFLDNGFSGYNLKPKFLREKKISFDPKNVERGVWLNRKKLHVMLPKSSKMKVKSVVDPLVVVEVFGVSEDNDSKATEHITNNG
;
A
#
# COMPACT_ATOMS: atom_id res chain seq x y z
N ALA A 1 -2.82 -13.36 13.49
CA ALA A 1 -2.76 -13.47 12.01
C ALA A 1 -1.67 -14.45 11.56
N LYS A 2 -0.69 -14.69 12.42
CA LYS A 2 0.39 -15.69 12.30
C LYS A 2 0.08 -17.04 11.61
N PRO A 3 -1.00 -17.79 11.89
CA PRO A 3 -1.26 -19.05 11.17
C PRO A 3 -1.45 -18.87 9.66
N PHE A 4 -2.05 -17.74 9.27
CA PHE A 4 -2.27 -17.40 7.87
C PHE A 4 -0.96 -16.99 7.17
N VAL A 5 -0.05 -16.35 7.91
CA VAL A 5 1.31 -16.06 7.41
C VAL A 5 2.07 -17.36 7.13
N GLU A 6 1.97 -18.34 8.05
CA GLU A 6 2.60 -19.64 7.86
C GLU A 6 2.04 -20.38 6.65
N LEU A 7 0.71 -20.41 6.50
CA LEU A 7 0.04 -20.97 5.33
C LEU A 7 0.59 -20.35 4.03
N ASN A 8 0.63 -19.02 3.98
CA ASN A 8 1.07 -18.27 2.81
C ASN A 8 2.58 -18.41 2.51
N SER A 9 3.38 -18.93 3.44
CA SER A 9 4.79 -19.27 3.14
C SER A 9 4.95 -20.53 2.28
N ARG A 10 3.91 -21.39 2.23
CA ARG A 10 3.94 -22.70 1.56
C ARG A 10 2.85 -22.86 0.50
N GLN A 11 1.79 -22.08 0.56
CA GLN A 11 0.63 -22.17 -0.33
C GLN A 11 0.24 -20.79 -0.85
N LEU A 12 -0.52 -20.76 -1.95
CA LEU A 12 -1.08 -19.54 -2.52
C LEU A 12 -2.48 -19.31 -1.98
N SER A 13 -2.75 -18.09 -1.53
CA SER A 13 -4.08 -17.62 -1.14
C SER A 13 -4.58 -16.56 -2.11
N ARG A 14 -5.84 -16.70 -2.53
CA ARG A 14 -6.56 -15.70 -3.34
C ARG A 14 -7.63 -15.02 -2.51
N ILE A 15 -7.58 -13.69 -2.46
CA ILE A 15 -8.53 -12.83 -1.75
C ILE A 15 -9.33 -12.03 -2.78
N TYR A 16 -10.61 -11.81 -2.51
CA TYR A 16 -11.52 -11.07 -3.39
C TYR A 16 -12.35 -10.06 -2.58
N PRO A 17 -12.85 -8.98 -3.21
CA PRO A 17 -13.76 -8.04 -2.56
C PRO A 17 -15.02 -8.75 -2.06
N ALA A 18 -15.56 -8.30 -0.93
CA ALA A 18 -16.82 -8.82 -0.41
C ALA A 18 -17.96 -8.64 -1.43
N GLY A 19 -18.86 -9.62 -1.53
CA GLY A 19 -19.98 -9.58 -2.50
C GLY A 19 -20.95 -8.41 -2.31
N LEU A 20 -20.96 -7.78 -1.13
CA LEU A 20 -21.74 -6.56 -0.85
C LEU A 20 -21.21 -5.32 -1.56
N ARG A 21 -19.99 -5.34 -2.10
CA ARG A 21 -19.37 -4.25 -2.86
C ARG A 21 -19.87 -4.26 -4.31
N THR A 22 -21.18 -4.15 -4.48
CA THR A 22 -21.85 -4.14 -5.80
C THR A 22 -21.49 -2.92 -6.63
N ASP A 23 -21.03 -1.85 -5.97
CA ASP A 23 -20.45 -0.64 -6.57
C ASP A 23 -19.01 -0.84 -7.09
N SER A 24 -18.46 -2.05 -7.00
CA SER A 24 -17.07 -2.36 -7.33
C SER A 24 -16.03 -1.61 -6.49
N SER A 25 -16.39 -1.12 -5.29
CA SER A 25 -15.43 -0.56 -4.35
C SER A 25 -14.36 -1.59 -3.97
N ASN A 26 -13.17 -1.10 -3.58
CA ASN A 26 -12.05 -1.94 -3.16
C ASN A 26 -11.87 -1.94 -1.63
N TYR A 27 -11.23 -2.98 -1.13
CA TYR A 27 -10.71 -3.04 0.24
C TYR A 27 -9.20 -2.74 0.21
N SER A 28 -8.64 -2.31 1.33
CA SER A 28 -7.19 -2.10 1.42
C SER A 28 -6.42 -3.40 1.18
N PRO A 29 -5.54 -3.47 0.17
CA PRO A 29 -4.76 -4.67 -0.09
C PRO A 29 -3.61 -4.88 0.92
N ILE A 30 -3.27 -3.84 1.68
CA ILE A 30 -2.14 -3.81 2.62
C ILE A 30 -2.29 -4.88 3.70
N ASP A 31 -3.48 -5.00 4.29
CA ASP A 31 -3.76 -5.99 5.34
C ASP A 31 -3.53 -7.42 4.84
N MET A 32 -3.90 -7.69 3.58
CA MET A 32 -3.71 -9.00 2.98
C MET A 32 -2.23 -9.26 2.67
N TRP A 33 -1.50 -8.27 2.14
CA TRP A 33 -0.05 -8.40 1.91
C TRP A 33 0.74 -8.55 3.21
N ASN A 34 0.34 -7.89 4.29
CA ASN A 34 0.96 -8.02 5.62
C ASN A 34 0.85 -9.46 6.15
N THR A 35 -0.17 -10.21 5.74
CA THR A 35 -0.31 -11.64 6.06
C THR A 35 0.33 -12.58 5.03
N GLY A 36 0.99 -12.03 4.01
CA GLY A 36 1.69 -12.78 2.97
C GLY A 36 0.81 -13.31 1.84
N CYS A 37 -0.47 -12.92 1.76
CA CYS A 37 -1.35 -13.26 0.64
C CYS A 37 -0.77 -12.73 -0.68
N GLN A 38 -0.84 -13.56 -1.71
CA GLN A 38 -0.15 -13.32 -2.98
C GLN A 38 -1.12 -12.83 -4.06
N ILE A 39 -2.33 -13.40 -4.12
CA ILE A 39 -3.32 -13.08 -5.15
C ILE A 39 -4.42 -12.23 -4.51
N VAL A 40 -4.10 -10.95 -4.26
CA VAL A 40 -5.02 -9.99 -3.64
C VAL A 40 -5.80 -9.29 -4.76
N ALA A 41 -6.97 -9.84 -5.11
CA ALA A 41 -7.75 -9.34 -6.23
C ALA A 41 -8.48 -8.05 -5.86
N LEU A 42 -8.38 -7.07 -6.75
CA LEU A 42 -9.05 -5.77 -6.69
C LEU A 42 -9.83 -5.54 -7.99
N ASN A 43 -10.81 -4.65 -7.93
CA ASN A 43 -11.55 -4.11 -9.06
C ASN A 43 -10.68 -3.04 -9.75
N PHE A 44 -9.95 -3.41 -10.81
CA PHE A 44 -9.01 -2.53 -11.51
C PHE A 44 -9.68 -1.36 -12.26
N GLN A 45 -10.98 -1.50 -12.56
CA GLN A 45 -11.79 -0.44 -13.17
C GLN A 45 -12.11 0.72 -12.21
N THR A 46 -12.00 0.49 -10.90
CA THR A 46 -12.34 1.48 -9.88
C THR A 46 -11.09 2.25 -9.47
N PRO A 47 -10.94 3.54 -9.84
CA PRO A 47 -9.84 4.36 -9.34
C PRO A 47 -9.99 4.59 -7.84
N GLY A 48 -8.86 4.78 -7.15
CA GLY A 48 -8.84 4.99 -5.71
C GLY A 48 -7.52 4.57 -5.09
N GLN A 49 -7.36 4.88 -3.81
CA GLN A 49 -6.16 4.63 -3.04
C GLN A 49 -5.72 3.15 -3.07
N GLU A 50 -6.66 2.21 -3.00
CA GLU A 50 -6.37 0.78 -3.03
C GLU A 50 -5.71 0.36 -4.34
N ARG A 51 -6.21 0.91 -5.45
CA ARG A 51 -5.69 0.67 -6.79
C ARG A 51 -4.34 1.37 -6.98
N ASP A 52 -4.18 2.57 -6.44
CA ASP A 52 -2.91 3.30 -6.49
C ASP A 52 -1.81 2.62 -5.66
N LEU A 53 -2.16 2.07 -4.49
CA LEU A 53 -1.27 1.22 -3.68
C LEU A 53 -0.85 -0.04 -4.43
N ASN A 54 -1.79 -0.70 -5.12
CA ASN A 54 -1.49 -1.85 -5.96
C ASN A 54 -0.55 -1.48 -7.10
N GLN A 55 -0.86 -0.43 -7.84
CA GLN A 55 -0.01 0.04 -8.93
C GLN A 55 1.40 0.39 -8.42
N GLY A 56 1.48 1.17 -7.32
CA GLY A 56 2.72 1.56 -6.67
C GLY A 56 3.59 0.38 -6.24
N LYS A 57 2.98 -0.64 -5.59
CA LYS A 57 3.69 -1.86 -5.19
C LYS A 57 4.29 -2.59 -6.40
N PHE A 58 3.52 -2.73 -7.48
CA PHE A 58 3.94 -3.49 -8.65
C PHE A 58 4.68 -2.65 -9.71
N LEU A 59 5.02 -1.38 -9.45
CA LEU A 59 6.05 -0.67 -10.22
C LEU A 59 7.43 -1.34 -10.01
N ASP A 60 7.65 -1.85 -8.80
CA ASP A 60 8.85 -2.58 -8.44
C ASP A 60 8.98 -3.87 -9.27
N ASN A 61 10.21 -4.38 -9.37
CA ASN A 61 10.56 -5.51 -10.22
C ASN A 61 10.08 -5.36 -11.68
N GLY A 62 10.19 -4.14 -12.22
CA GLY A 62 10.00 -3.83 -13.64
C GLY A 62 8.58 -4.11 -14.15
N PHE A 63 7.54 -3.87 -13.34
CA PHE A 63 6.14 -4.09 -13.73
C PHE A 63 5.78 -5.52 -14.12
N SER A 64 6.58 -6.50 -13.68
CA SER A 64 6.36 -7.93 -14.01
C SER A 64 5.06 -8.51 -13.44
N GLY A 65 4.46 -7.84 -12.45
CA GLY A 65 3.32 -8.37 -11.69
C GLY A 65 3.73 -9.33 -10.56
N TYR A 66 5.03 -9.55 -10.35
CA TYR A 66 5.56 -10.43 -9.31
C TYR A 66 6.63 -9.74 -8.49
N ASN A 67 6.41 -9.61 -7.17
CA ASN A 67 7.42 -9.13 -6.25
C ASN A 67 7.75 -10.22 -5.22
N LEU A 68 9.05 -10.43 -4.96
CA LEU A 68 9.48 -11.37 -3.95
C LEU A 68 9.06 -10.86 -2.56
N LYS A 69 8.35 -11.71 -1.80
CA LYS A 69 7.97 -11.39 -0.42
C LYS A 69 9.22 -11.15 0.46
N PRO A 70 9.13 -10.26 1.48
CA PRO A 70 10.15 -10.14 2.52
C PRO A 70 10.52 -11.50 3.12
N LYS A 71 11.79 -11.66 3.51
CA LYS A 71 12.34 -12.94 4.01
C LYS A 71 11.51 -13.51 5.17
N PHE A 72 11.10 -12.68 6.12
CA PHE A 72 10.30 -13.08 7.29
C PHE A 72 8.89 -13.61 6.94
N LEU A 73 8.37 -13.36 5.72
CA LEU A 73 7.11 -13.94 5.21
C LEU A 73 7.32 -15.21 4.37
N ARG A 74 8.56 -15.70 4.29
CA ARG A 74 8.98 -16.89 3.52
C ARG A 74 9.63 -17.96 4.39
N GLU A 75 9.98 -17.64 5.64
CA GLU A 75 10.67 -18.57 6.53
C GLU A 75 9.75 -19.70 7.02
N LYS A 76 10.32 -20.89 7.24
CA LYS A 76 9.56 -22.05 7.73
C LYS A 76 9.02 -21.84 9.14
N LYS A 77 9.80 -21.16 9.99
CA LYS A 77 9.44 -20.81 11.38
C LYS A 77 9.14 -19.32 11.44
N ILE A 78 7.87 -18.96 11.30
CA ILE A 78 7.46 -17.56 11.28
C ILE A 78 7.28 -17.05 12.71
N SER A 79 8.03 -16.01 13.06
CA SER A 79 7.86 -15.27 14.32
C SER A 79 6.98 -14.04 14.15
N PHE A 80 6.94 -13.44 12.96
CA PHE A 80 6.18 -12.24 12.65
C PHE A 80 4.66 -12.45 12.79
N ASP A 81 3.99 -11.55 13.51
CA ASP A 81 2.53 -11.43 13.55
C ASP A 81 2.14 -9.98 13.22
N PRO A 82 1.47 -9.72 12.08
CA PRO A 82 1.16 -8.35 11.66
C PRO A 82 0.12 -7.64 12.54
N LYS A 83 -0.47 -8.32 13.53
CA LYS A 83 -1.37 -7.73 14.53
C LYS A 83 -0.68 -7.35 15.84
N ASN A 84 0.51 -7.90 16.09
CA ASN A 84 1.25 -7.73 17.32
C ASN A 84 2.73 -7.61 16.94
N VAL A 85 3.10 -6.47 16.36
CA VAL A 85 4.44 -6.32 15.80
C VAL A 85 5.44 -6.07 16.92
N GLU A 86 6.10 -7.13 17.38
CA GLU A 86 7.22 -7.02 18.30
C GLU A 86 8.45 -6.42 17.61
N ARG A 87 9.42 -5.89 18.38
CA ARG A 87 10.69 -5.44 17.80
C ARG A 87 11.45 -6.63 17.23
N GLY A 88 11.80 -6.57 15.95
CA GLY A 88 12.51 -7.65 15.27
C GLY A 88 13.19 -7.21 13.96
N VAL A 89 13.74 -8.19 13.24
CA VAL A 89 14.49 -8.00 11.99
C VAL A 89 13.68 -7.38 10.83
N TRP A 90 12.36 -7.31 10.98
CA TRP A 90 11.46 -6.66 10.02
C TRP A 90 11.45 -5.12 10.15
N LEU A 91 11.88 -4.56 11.28
CA LEU A 91 11.94 -3.11 11.47
C LEU A 91 13.06 -2.50 10.62
N ASN A 92 12.68 -1.62 9.70
CA ASN A 92 13.61 -0.90 8.84
C ASN A 92 13.28 0.58 8.83
N ARG A 93 14.15 1.42 9.39
CA ARG A 93 13.98 2.87 9.32
C ARG A 93 14.25 3.34 7.89
N LYS A 94 13.28 4.03 7.30
CA LYS A 94 13.42 4.70 6.00
C LYS A 94 13.31 6.21 6.18
N LYS A 95 14.00 6.95 5.31
CA LYS A 95 13.87 8.41 5.20
C LYS A 95 13.33 8.71 3.81
N LEU A 96 12.18 9.39 3.75
CA LEU A 96 11.56 9.81 2.51
C LEU A 96 11.84 11.31 2.29
N HIS A 97 12.31 11.66 1.11
CA HIS A 97 12.40 13.04 0.64
C HIS A 97 11.36 13.21 -0.47
N VAL A 98 10.38 14.08 -0.25
CA VAL A 98 9.31 14.35 -1.22
C VAL A 98 9.61 15.68 -1.92
N MET A 99 9.68 15.66 -3.25
CA MET A 99 9.74 16.86 -4.10
C MET A 99 8.46 16.94 -4.91
N LEU A 100 7.92 18.14 -5.05
CA LEU A 100 6.60 18.36 -5.64
C LEU A 100 6.73 18.85 -7.07
N PRO A 101 6.19 18.13 -8.06
CA PRO A 101 6.16 18.62 -9.43
C PRO A 101 5.13 19.76 -9.53
N LYS A 102 5.51 20.82 -10.25
CA LYS A 102 4.58 21.88 -10.68
C LYS A 102 3.52 21.28 -11.59
N SER A 103 2.24 21.55 -11.34
CA SER A 103 1.17 20.96 -12.15
C SER A 103 1.08 21.68 -13.52
N SER A 104 1.21 20.96 -14.63
CA SER A 104 1.28 21.54 -15.98
C SER A 104 -0.05 21.56 -16.75
N LYS A 105 -1.14 21.08 -16.14
CA LYS A 105 -2.48 21.03 -16.75
C LYS A 105 -3.41 21.99 -16.04
N MET A 106 -3.39 23.26 -16.44
CA MET A 106 -4.31 24.27 -15.90
C MET A 106 -5.15 24.89 -16.99
N LYS A 107 -6.46 25.04 -16.72
CA LYS A 107 -7.35 25.93 -17.47
C LYS A 107 -6.84 27.36 -17.28
N VAL A 108 -6.86 28.16 -18.35
CA VAL A 108 -6.23 29.50 -18.48
C VAL A 108 -6.66 30.56 -17.43
N LYS A 109 -7.60 30.27 -16.52
CA LYS A 109 -8.26 31.29 -15.66
C LYS A 109 -8.21 31.09 -14.14
N SER A 110 -7.60 30.03 -13.59
CA SER A 110 -7.52 29.86 -12.12
C SER A 110 -6.21 29.23 -11.71
N VAL A 111 -5.54 29.81 -10.71
CA VAL A 111 -4.37 29.20 -10.06
C VAL A 111 -4.82 28.29 -8.93
N VAL A 112 -4.18 27.13 -8.79
CA VAL A 112 -4.50 26.15 -7.74
C VAL A 112 -3.74 26.49 -6.46
N ASP A 113 -4.31 26.08 -5.33
CA ASP A 113 -3.72 26.18 -4.00
C ASP A 113 -3.21 24.80 -3.57
N PRO A 114 -2.01 24.36 -4.00
CA PRO A 114 -1.58 22.99 -3.72
C PRO A 114 -1.35 22.77 -2.23
N LEU A 115 -1.77 21.61 -1.76
CA LEU A 115 -1.35 21.00 -0.51
C LEU A 115 -0.85 19.59 -0.82
N VAL A 116 -0.04 19.05 0.08
CA VAL A 116 0.53 17.71 -0.10
C VAL A 116 0.25 16.86 1.11
N VAL A 117 -0.22 15.66 0.85
CA VAL A 117 -0.41 14.63 1.86
C VAL A 117 0.65 13.55 1.63
N VAL A 118 1.33 13.18 2.71
CA VAL A 118 2.26 12.06 2.75
C VAL A 118 1.69 11.02 3.70
N GLU A 119 1.48 9.82 3.18
CA GLU A 119 0.89 8.70 3.92
C GLU A 119 1.83 7.50 3.90
N VAL A 120 1.94 6.84 5.05
CA VAL A 120 2.68 5.60 5.22
C VAL A 120 1.69 4.47 5.39
N PHE A 121 1.84 3.41 4.60
CA PHE A 121 0.99 2.22 4.66
C PHE A 121 1.83 0.98 4.93
N GLY A 122 1.45 0.22 5.95
CA GLY A 122 2.12 -1.00 6.36
C GLY A 122 1.30 -1.76 7.39
N VAL A 123 1.96 -2.25 8.44
CA VAL A 123 1.27 -2.72 9.64
C VAL A 123 0.62 -1.54 10.37
N SER A 124 -0.36 -1.79 11.23
CA SER A 124 -1.12 -0.75 11.94
C SER A 124 -0.23 0.27 12.65
N GLU A 125 0.87 -0.20 13.23
CA GLU A 125 1.84 0.58 13.99
C GLU A 125 2.68 1.52 13.11
N ASP A 126 2.79 1.23 11.81
CA ASP A 126 3.52 2.06 10.84
C ASP A 126 2.62 3.09 10.15
N ASN A 127 1.30 2.91 10.18
CA ASN A 127 0.37 3.76 9.45
C ASN A 127 0.35 5.18 10.03
N ASP A 128 0.67 6.17 9.21
CA ASP A 128 0.64 7.59 9.56
C ASP A 128 0.28 8.44 8.34
N SER A 129 -0.28 9.62 8.58
CA SER A 129 -0.60 10.60 7.55
C SER A 129 -0.25 12.00 8.04
N LYS A 130 0.37 12.78 7.16
CA LYS A 130 0.74 14.18 7.41
C LYS A 130 0.43 15.01 6.17
N ALA A 131 -0.14 16.19 6.37
CA ALA A 131 -0.41 17.14 5.31
C ALA A 131 0.40 18.43 5.52
N THR A 132 0.84 19.04 4.44
CA THR A 132 1.31 20.43 4.45
C THR A 132 0.13 21.38 4.54
N GLU A 133 0.38 22.64 4.90
CA GLU A 133 -0.55 23.72 4.58
C GLU A 133 -0.65 23.89 3.05
N HIS A 134 -1.72 24.52 2.60
CA HIS A 134 -1.87 24.89 1.21
C HIS A 134 -1.08 26.16 0.91
N ILE A 135 -0.53 26.28 -0.31
CA ILE A 135 0.10 27.51 -0.76
C ILE A 135 -0.84 28.21 -1.75
N THR A 136 -1.38 29.36 -1.36
CA THR A 136 -2.35 30.09 -2.18
C THR A 136 -1.77 30.54 -3.53
N ASN A 137 -2.53 30.31 -4.61
CA ASN A 137 -2.26 30.69 -5.99
C ASN A 137 -0.84 30.33 -6.45
N ASN A 138 -0.35 29.13 -6.12
CA ASN A 138 1.01 28.70 -6.44
C ASN A 138 1.07 27.26 -6.99
N GLY A 139 0.53 27.06 -8.19
CA GLY A 139 0.51 25.77 -8.89
C GLY A 139 1.84 25.32 -9.48
#